data_AF-A0A939XBC6-F1
#
_entry.id   AF-A0A939XBC6-F1
#
_cell.length_a   1.000
_cell.length_b   1.000
_cell.length_c   1.000
_cell.angle_alpha   90.00
_cell.angle_beta   90.00
_cell.angle_gamma   90.00
#
_symmetry.space_group_name_H-M   'P 1'
#
loop_
_entity.id
_entity.type
_entity.pdbx_description
1 polymer ?
#
loop_
_entity_poly.entity_id
_entity_poly.type
_entity_poly.pdbx_seq_one_letter_code
_entity_poly.pdbx_strand_id
1 'polypeptide(L)'
;MFLKTFYKNIKFLCKNNLWDIKRASEWATLEAVSEIRKLRLFKEMQQHKLLSFNANVLNYDESIDYIIENKCSLCRFGDGEFNLINGGNLSFQTYSPLLAKRLKEILMSCFDSSNLNSNIRVAISRLYYNFSDWNNLIFPRFFEEFVIANENFLAEVCNPKYTYISTEISQLYHIFKDYDFASYFEHIKKIWKDRDVAIICGDRIFNNIEHNIFDCAKSVEYIYAPSACAFDQYDEILEKAKRIPKEKLVIAILGPTAKIIAWDLSQLGYQTLDFGHIAKDYNSFMKKDPQNIENIQNFFDKD
;
A
#
# COMPACT_ATOMS: atom_id res chain seq x y z
N MET A 1 -24.12 15.85 22.33
CA MET A 1 -24.27 15.17 21.02
C MET A 1 -24.61 13.68 21.19
N PHE A 2 -23.89 12.95 22.05
CA PHE A 2 -24.11 11.52 22.37
C PHE A 2 -25.55 11.16 22.78
N LEU A 3 -26.17 11.92 23.70
CA LEU A 3 -27.54 11.68 24.16
C LEU A 3 -28.61 11.82 23.06
N LYS A 4 -28.41 12.71 22.09
CA LYS A 4 -29.35 12.86 20.96
C LYS A 4 -29.25 11.68 19.99
N THR A 5 -28.06 11.16 19.76
CA THR A 5 -27.83 9.96 18.93
C THR A 5 -28.35 8.71 19.64
N PHE A 6 -28.05 8.55 20.93
CA PHE A 6 -28.57 7.45 21.74
C PHE A 6 -30.11 7.44 21.76
N TYR A 7 -30.73 8.60 21.97
CA TYR A 7 -32.18 8.74 21.93
C TYR A 7 -32.78 8.46 20.55
N LYS A 8 -32.12 8.90 19.46
CA LYS A 8 -32.53 8.55 18.09
C LYS A 8 -32.46 7.04 17.84
N ASN A 9 -31.42 6.37 18.32
CA ASN A 9 -31.24 4.93 18.16
C ASN A 9 -32.29 4.15 18.95
N ILE A 10 -32.56 4.53 20.20
CA ILE A 10 -33.66 3.95 20.99
C ILE A 10 -35.01 4.16 20.30
N LYS A 11 -35.29 5.39 19.84
CA LYS A 11 -36.55 5.71 19.15
C LYS A 11 -36.72 4.94 17.82
N PHE A 12 -35.62 4.67 17.12
CA PHE A 12 -35.59 3.83 15.92
C PHE A 12 -35.93 2.38 16.25
N LEU A 13 -35.34 1.84 17.32
CA LEU A 13 -35.56 0.46 17.78
C LEU A 13 -36.95 0.24 18.38
N CYS A 14 -37.56 1.27 18.98
CA CYS A 14 -38.94 1.20 19.47
C CYS A 14 -39.99 1.26 18.34
N LYS A 15 -39.65 1.85 17.19
CA LYS A 15 -40.56 1.98 16.04
C LYS A 15 -40.43 0.85 15.02
N ASN A 16 -39.26 0.23 14.96
CA ASN A 16 -38.98 -0.84 14.01
C ASN A 16 -38.63 -2.10 14.79
N ASN A 17 -39.50 -3.11 14.69
CA ASN A 17 -39.18 -4.43 15.19
C ASN A 17 -38.06 -5.01 14.33
N LEU A 18 -36.90 -5.26 14.95
CA LEU A 18 -35.73 -5.81 14.28
C LEU A 18 -36.01 -7.16 13.60
N TRP A 19 -37.01 -7.90 14.09
CA TRP A 19 -37.46 -9.15 13.49
C TRP A 19 -38.24 -8.96 12.19
N ASP A 20 -38.96 -7.84 12.05
CA ASP A 20 -39.73 -7.55 10.84
C ASP A 20 -38.83 -7.00 9.72
N ILE A 21 -37.75 -6.27 10.07
CA ILE A 21 -36.68 -5.90 9.12
C ILE A 21 -35.94 -7.15 8.62
N LYS A 22 -35.73 -8.15 9.50
CA LYS A 22 -35.09 -9.44 9.17
C LYS A 22 -35.93 -10.27 8.18
N ARG A 23 -37.27 -10.14 8.22
CA ARG A 23 -38.19 -10.77 7.26
C ARG A 23 -38.24 -10.05 5.92
N ALA A 24 -38.09 -8.72 5.89
CA ALA A 24 -38.05 -7.97 4.63
C ALA A 24 -36.80 -8.29 3.78
N SER A 25 -35.78 -8.94 4.36
CA SER A 25 -34.54 -9.33 3.69
C SER A 25 -34.41 -10.85 3.50
N GLU A 26 -35.49 -11.54 3.11
CA GLU A 26 -35.45 -12.98 2.75
C GLU A 26 -34.41 -13.34 1.66
N TRP A 27 -33.76 -12.34 1.06
CA TRP A 27 -32.76 -12.50 -0.01
C TRP A 27 -31.33 -12.11 0.37
N ALA A 28 -31.07 -11.61 1.59
CA ALA A 28 -29.71 -11.26 2.02
C ALA A 28 -29.17 -12.31 3.00
N THR A 29 -28.08 -12.99 2.64
CA THR A 29 -27.39 -13.92 3.52
C THR A 29 -26.99 -13.20 4.83
N LEU A 30 -27.12 -13.88 5.97
CA LEU A 30 -26.85 -13.29 7.30
C LEU A 30 -25.42 -12.70 7.41
N GLU A 31 -24.47 -13.31 6.71
CA GLU A 31 -23.09 -12.85 6.59
C GLU A 31 -22.99 -11.51 5.85
N ALA A 32 -23.69 -11.34 4.72
CA ALA A 32 -23.72 -10.06 4.01
C ALA A 32 -24.31 -8.93 4.88
N VAL A 33 -25.30 -9.23 5.72
CA VAL A 33 -25.89 -8.27 6.66
C VAL A 33 -24.91 -7.90 7.78
N SER A 34 -24.08 -8.82 8.28
CA SER A 34 -23.08 -8.50 9.31
C SER A 34 -21.93 -7.65 8.75
N GLU A 35 -21.46 -7.95 7.55
CA GLU A 35 -20.36 -7.23 6.92
C GLU A 35 -20.77 -5.79 6.56
N ILE A 36 -21.96 -5.59 6.00
CA ILE A 36 -22.53 -4.25 5.74
C ILE A 36 -22.64 -3.43 7.05
N ARG A 37 -23.01 -4.08 8.17
CA ARG A 37 -23.09 -3.40 9.48
C ARG A 37 -21.72 -3.02 10.01
N LYS A 38 -20.71 -3.88 9.88
CA LYS A 38 -19.33 -3.58 10.27
C LYS A 38 -18.75 -2.44 9.44
N LEU A 39 -18.91 -2.47 8.11
CA LEU A 39 -18.49 -1.36 7.23
C LEU A 39 -19.14 -0.04 7.59
N ARG A 40 -20.45 -0.06 7.87
CA ARG A 40 -21.15 1.14 8.33
C ARG A 40 -20.58 1.63 9.66
N LEU A 41 -20.31 0.73 10.60
CA LEU A 41 -19.67 1.08 11.85
C LEU A 41 -18.29 1.70 11.60
N PHE A 42 -17.45 1.14 10.73
CA PHE A 42 -16.15 1.73 10.39
C PHE A 42 -16.27 3.12 9.79
N LYS A 43 -17.19 3.32 8.84
CA LYS A 43 -17.47 4.64 8.26
C LYS A 43 -17.90 5.64 9.33
N GLU A 44 -18.73 5.21 10.28
CA GLU A 44 -19.14 6.02 11.43
C GLU A 44 -17.95 6.28 12.41
N MET A 45 -17.11 5.29 12.71
CA MET A 45 -15.92 5.41 13.56
C MET A 45 -14.90 6.41 12.97
N GLN A 46 -14.67 6.34 11.66
CA GLN A 46 -13.81 7.27 10.92
C GLN A 46 -14.41 8.69 10.93
N GLN A 47 -15.70 8.83 10.60
CA GLN A 47 -16.40 10.11 10.63
C GLN A 47 -16.38 10.76 12.02
N HIS A 48 -16.45 9.96 13.08
CA HIS A 48 -16.40 10.42 14.46
C HIS A 48 -14.98 10.51 15.04
N LYS A 49 -13.93 10.30 14.22
CA LYS A 49 -12.51 10.43 14.57
C LYS A 49 -12.11 9.60 15.80
N LEU A 50 -12.53 8.35 15.86
CA LEU A 50 -12.08 7.45 16.93
C LEU A 50 -10.59 7.12 16.75
N LEU A 51 -9.79 7.44 17.78
CA LEU A 51 -8.33 7.39 17.73
C LEU A 51 -7.74 6.03 17.34
N SER A 52 -8.44 4.93 17.65
CA SER A 52 -7.97 3.56 17.36
C SER A 52 -8.08 3.13 15.91
N PHE A 53 -8.76 3.90 15.06
CA PHE A 53 -8.98 3.56 13.64
C PHE A 53 -8.73 4.76 12.72
N ASN A 54 -7.94 5.74 13.17
CA ASN A 54 -7.69 6.97 12.44
C ASN A 54 -6.20 7.11 12.14
N ALA A 55 -5.79 6.83 10.90
CA ALA A 55 -4.43 7.07 10.42
C ALA A 55 -4.36 8.40 9.65
N ASN A 56 -3.29 9.17 9.87
CA ASN A 56 -2.99 10.32 9.02
C ASN A 56 -2.21 9.85 7.78
N VAL A 57 -2.93 9.44 6.73
CA VAL A 57 -2.32 9.05 5.45
C VAL A 57 -2.46 10.19 4.45
N LEU A 58 -1.34 10.69 3.92
CA LEU A 58 -1.31 11.73 2.89
C LEU A 58 -2.12 11.31 1.66
N ASN A 59 -2.66 12.28 0.93
CA ASN A 59 -3.24 12.00 -0.39
C ASN A 59 -2.12 11.66 -1.41
N TYR A 60 -2.49 11.30 -2.64
CA TYR A 60 -1.53 10.79 -3.61
C TYR A 60 -0.51 11.85 -4.07
N ASP A 61 -0.95 13.08 -4.33
CA ASP A 61 -0.05 14.17 -4.71
C ASP A 61 0.83 14.60 -3.53
N GLU A 62 0.23 14.77 -2.35
CA GLU A 62 0.96 15.09 -1.11
C GLU A 62 2.01 14.02 -0.78
N SER A 63 1.72 12.75 -1.06
CA SER A 63 2.66 11.64 -0.88
C SER A 63 3.87 11.76 -1.79
N ILE A 64 3.64 12.13 -3.06
CA ILE A 64 4.70 12.34 -4.05
C ILE A 64 5.54 13.57 -3.68
N ASP A 65 4.88 14.69 -3.38
CA ASP A 65 5.52 15.95 -2.94
C ASP A 65 6.39 15.69 -1.70
N TYR A 66 5.88 14.93 -0.73
CA TYR A 66 6.63 14.59 0.47
C TYR A 66 7.96 13.90 0.15
N ILE A 67 7.96 12.93 -0.77
CA ILE A 67 9.17 12.21 -1.18
C ILE A 67 10.15 13.14 -1.90
N ILE A 68 9.65 14.03 -2.77
CA ILE A 68 10.47 14.98 -3.52
C ILE A 68 11.14 15.98 -2.58
N GLU A 69 10.36 16.60 -1.69
CA GLU A 69 10.81 17.66 -0.80
C GLU A 69 11.77 17.14 0.27
N ASN A 70 11.43 16.00 0.90
CA ASN A 70 12.18 15.49 2.05
C ASN A 70 13.30 14.52 1.64
N LYS A 71 13.33 14.08 0.38
CA LYS A 71 14.27 13.07 -0.14
C LYS A 71 14.37 11.84 0.75
N CYS A 72 13.26 11.44 1.38
CA CYS A 72 13.23 10.29 2.27
C CYS A 72 13.31 8.98 1.48
N SER A 73 13.72 7.91 2.16
CA SER A 73 13.47 6.53 1.75
C SER A 73 12.02 6.14 2.03
N LEU A 74 11.55 5.04 1.46
CA LEU A 74 10.16 4.60 1.56
C LEU A 74 10.04 3.08 1.67
N CYS A 75 9.28 2.61 2.66
CA CYS A 75 8.76 1.23 2.73
C CYS A 75 7.23 1.27 2.65
N ARG A 76 6.64 0.55 1.70
CA ARG A 76 5.18 0.46 1.55
C ARG A 76 4.65 -0.84 2.14
N PHE A 77 3.48 -0.80 2.74
CA PHE A 77 2.83 -1.99 3.29
C PHE A 77 1.42 -2.11 2.70
N GLY A 78 1.24 -3.13 1.87
CA GLY A 78 -0.05 -3.53 1.31
C GLY A 78 -0.67 -4.72 2.04
N ASP A 79 -1.73 -5.24 1.45
CA ASP A 79 -2.40 -6.47 1.85
C ASP A 79 -1.43 -7.68 1.90
N GLY A 80 -0.53 -7.79 0.92
CA GLY A 80 0.43 -8.88 0.84
C GLY A 80 1.41 -8.91 2.03
N GLU A 81 1.94 -7.75 2.43
CA GLU A 81 2.81 -7.67 3.62
C GLU A 81 2.06 -7.98 4.91
N PHE A 82 0.80 -7.54 5.04
CA PHE A 82 -0.02 -7.85 6.22
C PHE A 82 -0.31 -9.35 6.31
N ASN A 83 -0.60 -9.99 5.19
CA ASN A 83 -0.78 -11.44 5.13
C ASN A 83 0.49 -12.19 5.59
N LEU A 84 1.68 -11.77 5.14
CA LEU A 84 2.95 -12.37 5.59
C LEU A 84 3.22 -12.16 7.08
N ILE A 85 2.97 -10.96 7.61
CA ILE A 85 3.12 -10.66 9.04
C ILE A 85 2.23 -11.60 9.88
N ASN A 86 1.03 -11.94 9.38
CA ASN A 86 0.07 -12.81 10.02
C ASN A 86 0.27 -14.32 9.73
N GLY A 87 1.38 -14.70 9.10
CA GLY A 87 1.73 -16.11 8.87
C GLY A 87 1.24 -16.72 7.55
N GLY A 88 0.65 -15.91 6.66
CA GLY A 88 0.21 -16.34 5.34
C GLY A 88 1.32 -16.36 4.28
N ASN A 89 1.02 -16.91 3.10
CA ASN A 89 1.92 -16.96 1.94
C ASN A 89 1.45 -16.04 0.82
N LEU A 90 2.37 -15.60 -0.04
CA LEU A 90 2.08 -14.96 -1.33
C LEU A 90 2.45 -15.89 -2.49
N SER A 91 1.92 -15.62 -3.69
CA SER A 91 2.21 -16.40 -4.90
C SER A 91 3.68 -16.35 -5.34
N PHE A 92 4.40 -15.28 -4.96
CA PHE A 92 5.81 -15.04 -5.29
C PHE A 92 6.73 -14.96 -4.06
N GLN A 93 6.21 -15.13 -2.84
CA GLN A 93 7.02 -15.15 -1.62
C GLN A 93 6.38 -16.06 -0.56
N THR A 94 7.06 -17.15 -0.25
CA THR A 94 6.67 -18.03 0.86
C THR A 94 6.93 -17.34 2.19
N TYR A 95 6.07 -17.62 3.16
CA TYR A 95 6.24 -17.21 4.55
C TYR A 95 7.59 -17.65 5.10
N SER A 96 8.21 -16.73 5.84
CA SER A 96 9.37 -17.01 6.70
C SER A 96 9.18 -16.28 8.02
N PRO A 97 9.38 -16.93 9.18
CA PRO A 97 9.29 -16.26 10.48
C PRO A 97 10.21 -15.04 10.58
N LEU A 98 11.39 -15.11 9.96
CA LEU A 98 12.33 -13.99 9.91
C LEU A 98 11.79 -12.83 9.07
N LEU A 99 11.25 -13.13 7.88
CA LEU A 99 10.64 -12.12 7.00
C LEU A 99 9.48 -11.40 7.71
N ALA A 100 8.54 -12.17 8.28
CA ALA A 100 7.38 -11.65 8.97
C ALA A 100 7.77 -10.77 10.17
N LYS A 101 8.75 -11.23 10.97
CA LYS A 101 9.30 -10.45 12.08
C LYS A 101 9.89 -9.12 11.60
N ARG A 102 10.73 -9.14 10.57
CA ARG A 102 11.38 -7.93 10.02
C ARG A 102 10.36 -6.95 9.44
N LEU A 103 9.37 -7.43 8.70
CA LEU A 103 8.26 -6.62 8.20
C LEU A 103 7.49 -5.95 9.33
N LYS A 104 7.16 -6.70 10.39
CA LYS A 104 6.46 -6.16 11.57
C LYS A 104 7.31 -5.12 12.30
N GLU A 105 8.61 -5.36 12.48
CA GLU A 105 9.53 -4.39 13.09
C GLU A 105 9.55 -3.06 12.33
N ILE A 106 9.66 -3.11 11.00
CA ILE A 106 9.66 -1.92 10.14
C ILE A 106 8.31 -1.21 10.20
N LEU A 107 7.19 -1.94 10.11
CA LEU A 107 5.85 -1.34 10.18
C LEU A 107 5.63 -0.62 11.52
N MET A 108 6.04 -1.24 12.63
CA MET A 108 5.88 -0.70 13.97
C MET A 108 6.87 0.43 14.30
N SER A 109 7.86 0.71 13.43
CA SER A 109 8.78 1.83 13.61
C SER A 109 8.05 3.19 13.57
N CYS A 110 6.83 3.24 13.05
CA CYS A 110 5.98 4.45 13.08
C CYS A 110 5.62 4.89 14.50
N PHE A 111 5.74 4.02 15.51
CA PHE A 111 5.55 4.34 16.93
C PHE A 111 6.84 4.78 17.63
N ASP A 112 8.00 4.62 16.98
CA ASP A 112 9.26 5.06 17.53
C ASP A 112 9.38 6.59 17.41
N SER A 113 9.41 7.27 18.55
CA SER A 113 9.61 8.72 18.63
C SER A 113 11.08 9.14 18.54
N SER A 114 12.01 8.18 18.43
CA SER A 114 13.42 8.47 18.23
C SER A 114 13.68 9.00 16.81
N ASN A 115 14.70 9.85 16.66
CA ASN A 115 15.09 10.37 15.35
C ASN A 115 15.86 9.36 14.49
N LEU A 116 16.05 8.11 14.95
CA LEU A 116 16.86 7.10 14.26
C LEU A 116 16.32 6.79 12.85
N ASN A 117 15.00 6.87 12.66
CA ASN A 117 14.35 6.51 11.40
C ASN A 117 13.84 7.73 10.62
N SER A 118 14.39 8.91 10.89
CA SER A 118 13.91 10.17 10.29
C SER A 118 14.11 10.26 8.77
N ASN A 119 15.03 9.47 8.21
CA ASN A 119 15.33 9.44 6.77
C ASN A 119 14.49 8.43 5.97
N ILE A 120 13.59 7.70 6.62
CA ILE A 120 12.71 6.71 5.98
C ILE A 120 11.27 6.88 6.44
N ARG A 121 10.33 6.74 5.49
CA ARG A 121 8.90 6.79 5.75
C ARG A 121 8.24 5.45 5.56
N VAL A 122 7.29 5.17 6.43
CA VAL A 122 6.37 4.04 6.32
C VAL A 122 5.14 4.50 5.56
N ALA A 123 4.73 3.71 4.57
CA ALA A 123 3.50 3.87 3.83
C ALA A 123 2.53 2.73 4.15
N ILE A 124 1.26 3.08 4.28
CA ILE A 124 0.14 2.15 4.44
C ILE A 124 -0.95 2.55 3.45
N SER A 125 -1.90 1.65 3.18
CA SER A 125 -2.99 1.98 2.26
C SER A 125 -3.85 3.10 2.83
N ARG A 126 -4.01 4.18 2.05
CA ARG A 126 -4.97 5.24 2.36
C ARG A 126 -6.40 4.68 2.36
N LEU A 127 -6.66 3.69 1.51
CA LEU A 127 -7.99 3.10 1.32
C LEU A 127 -8.46 2.30 2.54
N TYR A 128 -7.57 1.93 3.47
CA TYR A 128 -7.95 1.28 4.72
C TYR A 128 -8.51 2.25 5.77
N TYR A 129 -8.14 3.54 5.69
CA TYR A 129 -8.47 4.54 6.68
C TYR A 129 -9.24 5.73 6.11
N ASN A 130 -9.34 5.84 4.78
CA ASN A 130 -10.11 6.86 4.11
C ASN A 130 -11.10 6.29 3.08
N PHE A 131 -12.35 6.19 3.51
CA PHE A 131 -13.42 5.62 2.70
C PHE A 131 -14.06 6.59 1.71
N SER A 132 -13.66 7.88 1.69
CA SER A 132 -14.17 8.83 0.68
C SER A 132 -13.81 8.40 -0.74
N ASP A 133 -12.66 7.74 -0.89
CA ASP A 133 -12.07 7.41 -2.18
C ASP A 133 -12.73 6.16 -2.80
N TRP A 134 -13.52 5.41 -2.01
CA TRP A 134 -14.11 4.13 -2.41
C TRP A 134 -15.13 4.22 -3.55
N ASN A 135 -15.80 5.36 -3.68
CA ASN A 135 -16.77 5.56 -4.77
C ASN A 135 -16.13 5.53 -6.16
N ASN A 136 -14.83 5.81 -6.24
CA ASN A 136 -14.07 5.86 -7.49
C ASN A 136 -13.21 4.60 -7.72
N LEU A 137 -13.25 3.62 -6.83
CA LEU A 137 -12.48 2.38 -7.00
C LEU A 137 -13.09 1.48 -8.07
N ILE A 138 -12.23 0.78 -8.80
CA ILE A 138 -12.64 -0.28 -9.73
C ILE A 138 -13.28 -1.44 -8.94
N PHE A 139 -12.62 -1.87 -7.86
CA PHE A 139 -13.07 -2.97 -6.99
C PHE A 139 -13.15 -2.57 -5.51
N PRO A 140 -14.16 -1.79 -5.09
CA PRO A 140 -14.30 -1.36 -3.70
C PRO A 140 -14.52 -2.54 -2.73
N ARG A 141 -15.16 -3.63 -3.20
CA ARG A 141 -15.45 -4.81 -2.36
C ARG A 141 -14.21 -5.48 -1.79
N PHE A 142 -13.09 -5.49 -2.53
CA PHE A 142 -11.84 -6.04 -2.04
C PHE A 142 -11.35 -5.30 -0.79
N PHE A 143 -11.32 -3.96 -0.85
CA PHE A 143 -10.90 -3.13 0.29
C PHE A 143 -11.89 -3.19 1.45
N GLU A 144 -13.18 -3.27 1.15
CA GLU A 144 -14.24 -3.51 2.13
C GLU A 144 -13.99 -4.78 2.94
N GLU A 145 -13.88 -5.92 2.26
CA GLU A 145 -13.65 -7.22 2.90
C GLU A 145 -12.31 -7.24 3.66
N PHE A 146 -11.26 -6.66 3.07
CA PHE A 146 -9.94 -6.58 3.70
C PHE A 146 -9.98 -5.81 5.03
N VAL A 147 -10.60 -4.63 5.04
CA VAL A 147 -10.70 -3.79 6.24
C VAL A 147 -11.46 -4.50 7.35
N ILE A 148 -12.57 -5.16 7.01
CA ILE A 148 -13.37 -5.88 8.01
C ILE A 148 -12.60 -7.08 8.56
N ALA A 149 -11.96 -7.87 7.70
CA ALA A 149 -11.22 -9.05 8.11
C ALA A 149 -10.00 -8.72 8.99
N ASN A 150 -9.42 -7.52 8.82
CA ASN A 150 -8.17 -7.13 9.48
C ASN A 150 -8.34 -6.01 10.52
N GLU A 151 -9.56 -5.76 11.03
CA GLU A 151 -9.89 -4.60 11.86
C GLU A 151 -8.93 -4.40 13.06
N ASN A 152 -8.66 -5.49 13.78
CA ASN A 152 -7.84 -5.46 15.00
C ASN A 152 -6.37 -5.19 14.65
N PHE A 153 -5.92 -5.75 13.53
CA PHE A 153 -4.56 -5.56 13.05
C PHE A 153 -4.36 -4.13 12.54
N LEU A 154 -5.30 -3.59 11.77
CA LEU A 154 -5.29 -2.18 11.32
C LEU A 154 -5.26 -1.21 12.51
N ALA A 155 -6.02 -1.51 13.56
CA ALA A 155 -5.98 -0.72 14.79
C ALA A 155 -4.66 -0.84 15.55
N GLU A 156 -4.01 -2.02 15.55
CA GLU A 156 -2.72 -2.27 16.20
C GLU A 156 -1.58 -1.50 15.52
N VAL A 157 -1.54 -1.50 14.18
CA VAL A 157 -0.40 -0.97 13.42
C VAL A 157 -0.53 0.51 13.05
N CYS A 158 -1.65 1.14 13.40
CA CYS A 158 -1.93 2.54 13.11
C CYS A 158 -1.48 3.46 14.26
N ASN A 159 -0.47 4.29 14.01
CA ASN A 159 -0.12 5.41 14.88
C ASN A 159 -0.83 6.69 14.41
N PRO A 160 -1.86 7.21 15.13
CA PRO A 160 -2.59 8.41 14.73
C PRO A 160 -1.74 9.70 14.74
N LYS A 161 -0.53 9.67 15.32
CA LYS A 161 0.40 10.79 15.36
C LYS A 161 1.46 10.74 14.25
N TYR A 162 1.54 9.64 13.52
CA TYR A 162 2.48 9.47 12.41
C TYR A 162 1.81 9.90 11.10
N THR A 163 2.55 10.62 10.26
CA THR A 163 2.11 10.94 8.89
C THR A 163 2.62 9.88 7.94
N TYR A 164 1.71 9.06 7.42
CA TYR A 164 2.00 8.00 6.48
C TYR A 164 1.94 8.50 5.04
N ILE A 165 2.78 7.93 4.20
CA ILE A 165 2.66 8.02 2.74
C ILE A 165 1.63 6.99 2.27
N SER A 166 0.90 7.28 1.18
CA SER A 166 -0.04 6.32 0.60
C SER A 166 0.70 5.24 -0.19
N THR A 167 0.36 3.96 0.05
CA THR A 167 0.93 2.83 -0.71
C THR A 167 0.49 2.82 -2.18
N GLU A 168 -0.69 3.38 -2.47
CA GLU A 168 -1.33 3.39 -3.78
C GLU A 168 -0.55 4.20 -4.83
N ILE A 169 0.37 5.10 -4.42
CA ILE A 169 1.17 5.92 -5.36
C ILE A 169 2.00 5.10 -6.35
N SER A 170 2.12 3.78 -6.15
CA SER A 170 2.81 2.86 -7.06
C SER A 170 1.89 2.16 -8.07
N GLN A 171 0.57 2.35 -7.99
CA GLN A 171 -0.40 1.54 -8.74
C GLN A 171 -1.78 2.21 -8.89
N LEU A 172 -1.84 3.51 -9.16
CA LEU A 172 -3.14 4.21 -9.23
C LEU A 172 -3.98 3.75 -10.44
N TYR A 173 -3.35 3.39 -11.56
CA TYR A 173 -4.07 3.03 -12.78
C TYR A 173 -4.96 1.80 -12.58
N HIS A 174 -4.48 0.76 -11.89
CA HIS A 174 -5.31 -0.42 -11.63
C HIS A 174 -6.21 -0.31 -10.38
N ILE A 175 -6.22 0.83 -9.70
CA ILE A 175 -7.06 1.07 -8.51
C ILE A 175 -8.29 1.92 -8.83
N PHE A 176 -8.13 3.00 -9.61
CA PHE A 176 -9.16 4.01 -9.84
C PHE A 176 -9.83 3.90 -11.21
N LYS A 177 -11.13 4.17 -11.26
CA LYS A 177 -11.91 4.26 -12.51
C LYS A 177 -11.56 5.52 -13.28
N ASP A 178 -11.76 6.67 -12.64
CA ASP A 178 -11.57 7.99 -13.24
C ASP A 178 -10.56 8.79 -12.41
N TYR A 179 -9.36 8.98 -12.95
CA TYR A 179 -8.32 9.79 -12.33
C TYR A 179 -7.50 10.47 -13.43
N ASP A 180 -6.89 11.62 -13.13
CA ASP A 180 -5.95 12.25 -14.07
C ASP A 180 -4.61 11.52 -14.04
N PHE A 181 -4.59 10.32 -14.62
CA PHE A 181 -3.42 9.45 -14.66
C PHE A 181 -2.24 10.09 -15.37
N ALA A 182 -2.51 10.88 -16.42
CA ALA A 182 -1.45 11.57 -17.15
C ALA A 182 -0.71 12.56 -16.24
N SER A 183 -1.46 13.42 -15.53
CA SER A 183 -0.87 14.35 -14.57
C SER A 183 -0.16 13.62 -13.42
N TYR A 184 -0.73 12.52 -12.91
CA TYR A 184 -0.09 11.72 -11.87
C TYR A 184 1.23 11.10 -12.31
N PHE A 185 1.28 10.48 -13.49
CA PHE A 185 2.51 9.87 -13.97
C PHE A 185 3.58 10.93 -14.28
N GLU A 186 3.20 12.10 -14.79
CA GLU A 186 4.14 13.21 -14.94
C GLU A 186 4.59 13.79 -13.58
N HIS A 187 3.73 13.73 -12.56
CA HIS A 187 4.07 14.15 -11.21
C HIS A 187 5.09 13.19 -10.58
N ILE A 188 4.79 11.89 -10.53
CA ILE A 188 5.64 10.91 -9.85
C ILE A 188 7.01 10.76 -10.53
N LYS A 189 7.08 10.92 -11.86
CA LYS A 189 8.35 10.93 -12.62
C LYS A 189 9.35 11.96 -12.12
N LYS A 190 8.90 13.07 -11.51
CA LYS A 190 9.80 14.09 -10.93
C LYS A 190 10.73 13.53 -9.85
N ILE A 191 10.39 12.39 -9.23
CA ILE A 191 11.22 11.75 -8.21
C ILE A 191 12.58 11.29 -8.78
N TRP A 192 12.59 10.78 -10.02
CA TRP A 192 13.77 10.20 -10.68
C TRP A 192 14.22 10.94 -11.95
N LYS A 193 13.44 11.91 -12.43
CA LYS A 193 13.79 12.70 -13.60
C LYS A 193 15.18 13.33 -13.46
N ASP A 194 16.01 13.18 -14.48
CA ASP A 194 17.38 13.70 -14.56
C ASP A 194 18.34 13.21 -13.45
N ARG A 195 18.00 12.12 -12.74
CA ARG A 195 18.84 11.49 -11.71
C ARG A 195 19.52 10.22 -12.22
N ASP A 196 20.66 9.88 -11.62
CA ASP A 196 21.26 8.56 -11.78
C ASP A 196 20.52 7.57 -10.85
N VAL A 197 19.98 6.48 -11.43
CA VAL A 197 19.08 5.54 -10.74
C VAL A 197 19.66 4.12 -10.78
N ALA A 198 19.57 3.41 -9.66
CA ALA A 198 19.82 1.98 -9.57
C ALA A 198 18.51 1.26 -9.19
N ILE A 199 18.09 0.30 -10.00
CA ILE A 199 16.85 -0.45 -9.81
C ILE A 199 17.18 -1.87 -9.36
N ILE A 200 16.81 -2.21 -8.12
CA ILE A 200 16.91 -3.57 -7.58
C ILE A 200 15.58 -4.27 -7.85
N CYS A 201 15.58 -5.28 -8.74
CA CYS A 201 14.34 -5.87 -9.24
C CYS A 201 14.46 -7.36 -9.56
N GLY A 202 13.30 -8.02 -9.72
CA GLY A 202 13.23 -9.38 -10.24
C GLY A 202 13.78 -9.46 -11.66
N ASP A 203 14.44 -10.57 -11.99
CA ASP A 203 15.09 -10.81 -13.29
C ASP A 203 14.14 -10.86 -14.50
N ARG A 204 12.81 -10.82 -14.30
CA ARG A 204 11.80 -10.91 -15.38
C ARG A 204 10.93 -9.68 -15.56
N ILE A 205 10.83 -8.80 -14.57
CA ILE A 205 9.81 -7.74 -14.56
C ILE A 205 9.92 -6.79 -15.76
N PHE A 206 11.14 -6.51 -16.23
CA PHE A 206 11.37 -5.60 -17.36
C PHE A 206 11.35 -6.29 -18.73
N ASN A 207 11.18 -7.62 -18.80
CA ASN A 207 11.19 -8.33 -20.09
C ASN A 207 10.00 -7.95 -20.99
N ASN A 208 8.86 -7.58 -20.40
CA ASN A 208 7.62 -7.27 -21.11
C ASN A 208 7.16 -5.80 -20.93
N ILE A 209 8.05 -4.93 -20.45
CA ILE A 209 7.79 -3.50 -20.31
C ILE A 209 8.13 -2.81 -21.62
N GLU A 210 7.11 -2.31 -22.33
CA GLU A 210 7.26 -1.57 -23.58
C GLU A 210 7.42 -0.06 -23.33
N HIS A 211 6.79 0.43 -22.25
CA HIS A 211 6.88 1.81 -21.80
C HIS A 211 7.48 1.85 -20.40
N ASN A 212 8.75 2.21 -20.33
CA ASN A 212 9.48 2.23 -19.07
C ASN A 212 9.35 3.61 -18.39
N ILE A 213 8.75 3.63 -17.19
CA ILE A 213 8.51 4.87 -16.44
C ILE A 213 9.82 5.59 -16.06
N PHE A 214 10.95 4.87 -16.07
CA PHE A 214 12.27 5.37 -15.70
C PHE A 214 13.06 5.99 -16.87
N ASP A 215 12.50 6.04 -18.08
CA ASP A 215 13.20 6.59 -19.27
C ASP A 215 13.52 8.08 -19.16
N CYS A 216 12.88 8.81 -18.23
CA CYS A 216 13.22 10.21 -17.94
C CYS A 216 14.38 10.39 -16.94
N ALA A 217 14.97 9.30 -16.43
CA ALA A 217 16.16 9.36 -15.60
C ALA A 217 17.40 9.69 -16.44
N LYS A 218 18.44 10.23 -15.81
CA LYS A 218 19.72 10.52 -16.48
C LYS A 218 20.47 9.23 -16.83
N SER A 219 20.44 8.26 -15.93
CA SER A 219 20.96 6.91 -16.18
C SER A 219 20.19 5.90 -15.35
N VAL A 220 20.08 4.67 -15.86
CA VAL A 220 19.45 3.55 -15.17
C VAL A 220 20.39 2.35 -15.18
N GLU A 221 20.65 1.81 -14.00
CA GLU A 221 21.37 0.55 -13.79
C GLU A 221 20.43 -0.47 -13.16
N TYR A 222 20.44 -1.71 -13.66
CA TYR A 222 19.61 -2.78 -13.13
C TYR A 222 20.44 -3.76 -12.31
N ILE A 223 19.98 -4.06 -11.10
CA ILE A 223 20.54 -5.07 -10.21
C ILE A 223 19.49 -6.15 -10.04
N TYR A 224 19.72 -7.28 -10.72
CA TYR A 224 18.76 -8.37 -10.75
C TYR A 224 18.86 -9.27 -9.52
N ALA A 225 17.69 -9.67 -9.04
CA ALA A 225 17.46 -10.63 -7.98
C ALA A 225 16.43 -11.67 -8.46
N PRO A 226 16.23 -12.79 -7.74
CA PRO A 226 15.21 -13.77 -8.11
C PRO A 226 13.81 -13.15 -8.20
N SER A 227 13.04 -13.49 -9.24
CA SER A 227 11.65 -13.01 -9.40
C SER A 227 10.66 -13.58 -8.37
N ALA A 228 11.02 -14.64 -7.65
CA ALA A 228 10.23 -15.22 -6.57
C ALA A 228 11.13 -15.67 -5.42
N CYS A 229 10.61 -15.61 -4.19
CA CYS A 229 11.32 -15.93 -2.95
C CYS A 229 12.66 -15.18 -2.81
N ALA A 230 12.72 -13.93 -3.28
CA ALA A 230 13.95 -13.14 -3.27
C ALA A 230 14.53 -12.96 -1.86
N PHE A 231 13.69 -13.04 -0.81
CA PHE A 231 14.16 -12.95 0.57
C PHE A 231 15.12 -14.09 0.96
N ASP A 232 15.03 -15.25 0.30
CA ASP A 232 15.93 -16.39 0.57
C ASP A 232 17.38 -16.08 0.18
N GLN A 233 17.59 -15.07 -0.66
CA GLN A 233 18.91 -14.58 -1.10
C GLN A 233 19.20 -13.16 -0.59
N TYR A 234 18.54 -12.73 0.50
CA TYR A 234 18.59 -11.35 0.98
C TYR A 234 20.02 -10.83 1.22
N ASP A 235 20.87 -11.62 1.86
CA ASP A 235 22.25 -11.20 2.18
C ASP A 235 23.06 -10.91 0.91
N GLU A 236 22.93 -11.74 -0.13
CA GLU A 236 23.60 -11.50 -1.41
C GLU A 236 23.07 -10.25 -2.10
N ILE A 237 21.75 -10.04 -2.08
CA ILE A 237 21.09 -8.86 -2.65
C ILE A 237 21.58 -7.60 -1.94
N LEU A 238 21.65 -7.63 -0.60
CA LEU A 238 22.12 -6.51 0.20
C LEU A 238 23.61 -6.20 -0.07
N GLU A 239 24.46 -7.21 -0.17
CA GLU A 239 25.88 -7.02 -0.49
C GLU A 239 26.10 -6.44 -1.90
N LYS A 240 25.28 -6.83 -2.88
CA LYS A 240 25.27 -6.19 -4.20
C LYS A 240 24.80 -4.75 -4.10
N ALA A 241 23.72 -4.49 -3.38
CA ALA A 241 23.14 -3.16 -3.23
C ALA A 241 24.07 -2.16 -2.52
N LYS A 242 24.87 -2.61 -1.55
CA LYS A 242 25.87 -1.80 -0.85
C LYS A 242 27.00 -1.27 -1.75
N ARG A 243 27.13 -1.79 -2.99
CA ARG A 243 28.12 -1.31 -3.98
C ARG A 243 27.61 -0.15 -4.82
N ILE A 244 26.32 0.16 -4.75
CA ILE A 244 25.74 1.30 -5.44
C ILE A 244 26.36 2.60 -4.88
N PRO A 245 26.74 3.59 -5.71
CA PRO A 245 27.14 4.90 -5.20
C PRO A 245 25.99 5.57 -4.42
N LYS A 246 26.27 6.13 -3.24
CA LYS A 246 25.24 6.69 -2.33
C LYS A 246 24.47 7.88 -2.94
N GLU A 247 25.05 8.52 -3.94
CA GLU A 247 24.45 9.64 -4.68
C GLU A 247 23.33 9.19 -5.63
N LYS A 248 23.32 7.91 -6.04
CA LYS A 248 22.25 7.36 -6.88
C LYS A 248 20.97 7.19 -6.07
N LEU A 249 19.84 7.43 -6.74
CA LEU A 249 18.55 7.01 -6.22
C LEU A 249 18.43 5.48 -6.36
N VAL A 250 18.10 4.79 -5.27
CA VAL A 250 17.79 3.36 -5.33
C VAL A 250 16.28 3.17 -5.41
N ILE A 251 15.83 2.38 -6.38
CA ILE A 251 14.42 1.98 -6.52
C ILE A 251 14.35 0.46 -6.35
N ALA A 252 13.52 -0.01 -5.42
CA ALA A 252 13.32 -1.43 -5.17
C ALA A 252 11.96 -1.88 -5.71
N ILE A 253 11.98 -2.88 -6.59
CA ILE A 253 10.80 -3.55 -7.15
C ILE A 253 10.97 -5.06 -6.95
N LEU A 254 10.77 -5.50 -5.71
CA LEU A 254 11.12 -6.86 -5.27
C LEU A 254 10.18 -7.39 -4.18
N GLY A 255 8.88 -7.09 -4.30
CA GLY A 255 7.85 -7.56 -3.37
C GLY A 255 8.16 -7.25 -1.89
N PRO A 256 7.93 -8.19 -0.96
CA PRO A 256 8.25 -8.04 0.45
C PRO A 256 9.72 -7.71 0.74
N THR A 257 10.64 -8.26 -0.05
CA THR A 257 12.08 -8.02 0.09
C THR A 257 12.43 -6.54 -0.14
N ALA A 258 11.66 -5.83 -0.98
CA ALA A 258 11.85 -4.41 -1.25
C ALA A 258 11.76 -3.54 0.02
N LYS A 259 10.97 -3.95 1.02
CA LYS A 259 10.75 -3.17 2.25
C LYS A 259 11.97 -3.29 3.15
N ILE A 260 12.51 -4.50 3.25
CA ILE A 260 13.67 -4.78 4.09
C ILE A 260 14.92 -4.15 3.46
N ILE A 261 15.10 -4.27 2.14
CA ILE A 261 16.24 -3.62 1.47
C ILE A 261 16.14 -2.08 1.55
N ALA A 262 14.94 -1.50 1.38
CA ALA A 262 14.76 -0.06 1.51
C ALA A 262 15.09 0.43 2.92
N TRP A 263 14.67 -0.32 3.93
CA TRP A 263 15.01 -0.06 5.32
C TRP A 263 16.51 -0.15 5.58
N ASP A 264 17.14 -1.28 5.30
CA ASP A 264 18.54 -1.49 5.66
C ASP A 264 19.48 -0.54 4.88
N LEU A 265 19.18 -0.25 3.61
CA LEU A 265 19.94 0.74 2.86
C LEU A 265 19.71 2.16 3.39
N SER A 266 18.50 2.52 3.84
CA SER A 266 18.29 3.84 4.44
C SER A 266 19.16 4.02 5.68
N GLN A 267 19.31 2.99 6.51
CA GLN A 267 20.20 3.03 7.68
C GLN A 267 21.68 3.22 7.30
N LEU A 268 22.05 2.89 6.07
CA LEU A 268 23.41 3.09 5.54
C LEU A 268 23.57 4.43 4.79
N GLY A 269 22.54 5.28 4.77
CA GLY A 269 22.55 6.62 4.18
C GLY A 269 22.15 6.66 2.70
N TYR A 270 21.55 5.61 2.16
CA TYR A 270 20.97 5.63 0.82
C TYR A 270 19.57 6.25 0.84
N GLN A 271 19.16 6.89 -0.27
CA GLN A 271 17.74 7.09 -0.54
C GLN A 271 17.23 5.87 -1.32
N THR A 272 16.39 5.05 -0.68
CA THR A 272 15.81 3.84 -1.30
C THR A 272 14.30 3.89 -1.27
N LEU A 273 13.67 3.73 -2.43
CA LEU A 273 12.23 3.80 -2.59
C LEU A 273 11.68 2.44 -3.01
N ASP A 274 10.91 1.80 -2.14
CA ASP A 274 10.04 0.68 -2.55
C ASP A 274 8.93 1.21 -3.45
N PHE A 275 8.95 0.83 -4.72
CA PHE A 275 7.97 1.28 -5.72
C PHE A 275 7.20 0.17 -6.42
N GLY A 276 7.46 -1.10 -6.06
CA GLY A 276 6.63 -2.24 -6.45
C GLY A 276 6.14 -2.18 -7.90
N HIS A 277 4.82 -2.19 -8.09
CA HIS A 277 4.22 -2.34 -9.41
C HIS A 277 4.27 -1.09 -10.31
N ILE A 278 4.97 -0.01 -9.94
CA ILE A 278 4.95 1.26 -10.71
C ILE A 278 5.31 1.09 -12.19
N ALA A 279 6.25 0.19 -12.51
CA ALA A 279 6.66 -0.08 -13.88
C ALA A 279 5.52 -0.74 -14.68
N LYS A 280 4.85 -1.74 -14.08
CA LYS A 280 3.69 -2.40 -14.69
C LYS A 280 2.50 -1.44 -14.82
N ASP A 281 2.27 -0.60 -13.82
CA ASP A 281 1.11 0.30 -13.77
C ASP A 281 1.21 1.35 -14.87
N TYR A 282 2.40 1.95 -15.02
CA TYR A 282 2.68 2.89 -16.10
C TYR A 282 2.61 2.23 -17.48
N ASN A 283 3.19 1.04 -17.64
CA ASN A 283 3.11 0.32 -18.91
C ASN A 283 1.65 0.03 -19.30
N SER A 284 0.83 -0.37 -18.35
CA SER A 284 -0.61 -0.62 -18.56
C SER A 284 -1.35 0.66 -18.95
N PHE A 285 -1.07 1.77 -18.27
CA PHE A 285 -1.64 3.08 -18.61
C PHE A 285 -1.29 3.51 -20.04
N MET A 286 -0.02 3.36 -20.44
CA MET A 286 0.45 3.73 -21.78
C MET A 286 -0.17 2.85 -22.87
N LYS A 287 -0.34 1.55 -22.58
CA LYS A 287 -1.06 0.60 -23.45
C LYS A 287 -2.57 0.79 -23.46
N LYS A 288 -3.11 1.49 -22.47
CA LYS A 288 -4.55 1.64 -22.20
C LYS A 288 -5.22 0.29 -21.95
N ASP A 289 -4.55 -0.56 -21.18
CA ASP A 289 -5.06 -1.88 -20.84
C ASP A 289 -6.42 -1.77 -20.13
N PRO A 290 -7.43 -2.55 -20.52
CA PRO A 290 -8.73 -2.45 -19.88
C PRO A 290 -8.64 -2.86 -18.41
N GLN A 291 -9.20 -2.03 -17.53
CA GLN A 291 -9.27 -2.24 -16.08
C GLN A 291 -10.37 -3.25 -15.70
N ASN A 292 -10.29 -4.47 -16.23
CA ASN A 292 -11.22 -5.57 -15.92
C ASN A 292 -10.59 -6.56 -14.92
N ILE A 293 -11.40 -7.51 -14.42
CA ILE A 293 -10.97 -8.47 -13.39
C ILE A 293 -9.76 -9.28 -13.84
N GLU A 294 -9.78 -9.80 -15.06
CA GLU A 294 -8.73 -10.66 -15.61
C GLU A 294 -7.39 -9.92 -15.71
N ASN A 295 -7.39 -8.70 -16.26
CA ASN A 295 -6.17 -7.90 -16.37
C ASN A 295 -5.61 -7.48 -15.01
N ILE A 296 -6.49 -7.17 -14.05
CA ILE A 296 -6.07 -6.80 -12.70
C ILE A 296 -5.51 -8.01 -11.94
N GLN A 297 -6.07 -9.21 -12.14
CA GLN A 297 -5.47 -10.44 -11.62
C GLN A 297 -4.07 -10.68 -12.20
N ASN A 298 -3.94 -10.58 -13.53
CA ASN A 298 -2.64 -10.72 -14.20
C ASN A 298 -1.62 -9.66 -13.76
N PHE A 299 -2.07 -8.44 -13.42
CA PHE A 299 -1.21 -7.36 -12.94
C PHE A 299 -0.53 -7.70 -11.60
N PHE A 300 -1.27 -8.33 -10.68
CA PHE A 300 -0.79 -8.72 -9.35
C PHE A 300 -0.13 -10.10 -9.31
N ASP A 301 -0.23 -10.87 -10.40
CA ASP A 301 0.47 -12.13 -10.55
C ASP A 301 1.99 -11.95 -10.72
N LYS A 302 2.71 -13.03 -10.45
CA LYS A 302 4.17 -13.11 -10.58
C LYS A 302 4.61 -12.96 -12.05
N ASP A 303 5.78 -12.37 -12.24
CA ASP A 303 6.47 -12.26 -13.54
C ASP A 303 7.12 -13.58 -14.03
#